data_AF-A0A814SDP9-F1
#
_entry.id   AF-A0A814SDP9-F1
#
_cell.length_a   1.000
_cell.length_b   1.000
_cell.length_c   1.000
_cell.angle_alpha   90.00
_cell.angle_beta   90.00
_cell.angle_gamma   90.00
#
_symmetry.space_group_name_H-M   'P 1'
#
loop_
_entity.id
_entity.type
_entity.pdbx_description
1 polymer ?
#
loop_
_entity_poly.entity_id
_entity_poly.type
_entity_poly.pdbx_seq_one_letter_code
_entity_poly.pdbx_strand_id
1 'polypeptide(L)'
;MLEELLILFAQLPIVRHLSLFLLTTDRRLIEGGTILPSLPFCAQQFDYAICFFDNMFVDQIDAIIASWSPSHRVTCFYQNPFLFIHTLPWHLARISFPELITKMISCRSLGIISKCRQVREITFSVKDTGEIVEEEQCPIFHIPKLSRLIQVNFYGSIPSDLNHFSFILNAAPNLFRLDLPFDYLWLFIENQQIRHLLDQRITSLSIFKNSTKSSSITLNEEHTSIIASTFLRVQDLYVDLTHLQDSTTIVSNDNILEDSTVRSLSVQSCQEKYEVTSSGSSESMVVRLLVEFQEHKLVSLCITGLFFEKIKTDVKQWLQCNTVLCEQQFEAVYSNELHRLLIWM
;
A
#
# COMPACT_ATOMS: atom_id res chain seq x y z
N MET A 1 -18.79 -30.22 2.66
CA MET A 1 -18.87 -28.76 2.88
C MET A 1 -20.29 -28.23 2.97
N LEU A 2 -21.13 -28.25 1.91
CA LEU A 2 -22.52 -27.75 2.05
C LEU A 2 -23.28 -28.46 3.17
N GLU A 3 -23.29 -29.80 3.19
CA GLU A 3 -24.01 -30.57 4.22
C GLU A 3 -23.55 -30.24 5.64
N GLU A 4 -22.24 -30.09 5.85
CA GLU A 4 -21.66 -29.68 7.13
C GLU A 4 -22.12 -28.28 7.53
N LEU A 5 -22.21 -27.37 6.57
CA LEU A 5 -22.70 -26.01 6.79
C LEU A 5 -24.19 -25.99 7.16
N LEU A 6 -25.00 -26.83 6.50
CA LEU A 6 -26.42 -26.99 6.81
C LEU A 6 -26.62 -27.55 8.22
N ILE A 7 -25.81 -28.55 8.61
CA ILE A 7 -25.81 -29.09 9.98
C ILE A 7 -25.44 -28.00 10.98
N LEU A 8 -24.41 -27.20 10.68
CA LEU A 8 -23.99 -26.09 11.52
C LEU A 8 -25.12 -25.05 11.68
N PHE A 9 -25.78 -24.64 10.60
CA PHE A 9 -26.89 -23.68 10.66
C PHE A 9 -28.05 -24.20 11.49
N ALA A 10 -28.40 -25.49 11.36
CA ALA A 10 -29.43 -26.13 12.17
C ALA A 10 -29.09 -26.12 13.68
N GLN A 11 -27.80 -26.13 14.03
CA GLN A 11 -27.32 -26.10 15.41
C GLN A 11 -27.17 -24.69 16.01
N LEU A 12 -27.47 -23.63 15.25
CA LEU A 12 -27.31 -22.23 15.66
C LEU A 12 -28.64 -21.46 15.81
N PRO A 13 -29.60 -21.95 16.63
CA PRO A 13 -30.97 -21.42 16.66
C PRO A 13 -31.13 -20.02 17.28
N ILE A 14 -30.08 -19.42 17.85
CA ILE A 14 -30.12 -18.11 18.54
C ILE A 14 -29.20 -17.08 17.87
N VAL A 15 -28.48 -17.46 16.82
CA VAL A 15 -27.50 -16.57 16.18
C VAL A 15 -28.20 -15.46 15.41
N ARG A 16 -28.05 -14.22 15.90
CA ARG A 16 -28.60 -13.02 15.24
C ARG A 16 -27.70 -12.49 14.14
N HIS A 17 -26.39 -12.61 14.28
CA HIS A 17 -25.40 -12.16 13.29
C HIS A 17 -24.51 -13.34 12.93
N LEU A 18 -24.51 -13.70 11.66
CA LEU A 18 -23.72 -14.80 11.13
C LEU A 18 -22.78 -14.24 10.07
N SER A 19 -21.48 -14.31 10.34
CA SER A 19 -20.44 -13.93 9.39
C SER A 19 -19.62 -15.16 9.01
N LEU A 20 -19.51 -15.43 7.72
CA LEU A 20 -18.94 -16.67 7.21
C LEU A 20 -18.11 -16.40 5.95
N PHE A 21 -16.84 -16.80 6.04
CA PHE A 21 -15.88 -16.74 4.94
C PHE A 21 -15.47 -18.16 4.55
N LEU A 22 -15.63 -18.53 3.28
CA LEU A 22 -15.35 -19.87 2.79
C LEU A 22 -14.38 -19.84 1.60
N LEU A 23 -13.52 -20.84 1.53
CA LEU A 23 -12.74 -21.19 0.35
C LEU A 23 -13.28 -22.54 -0.15
N THR A 24 -13.83 -22.63 -1.36
CA THR A 24 -14.53 -23.85 -1.82
C THR A 24 -14.50 -24.09 -3.32
N THR A 25 -14.74 -25.34 -3.73
CA THR A 25 -15.10 -25.74 -5.10
C THR A 25 -16.55 -26.20 -5.23
N ASP A 26 -17.32 -26.18 -4.13
CA ASP A 26 -18.72 -26.59 -4.15
C ASP A 26 -19.59 -25.48 -4.72
N ARG A 27 -19.97 -25.62 -5.98
CA ARG A 27 -20.80 -24.66 -6.72
C ARG A 27 -22.12 -24.31 -6.02
N ARG A 28 -22.68 -25.23 -5.24
CA ARG A 28 -23.96 -24.98 -4.56
C ARG A 28 -23.83 -23.88 -3.50
N LEU A 29 -22.62 -23.63 -3.00
CA LEU A 29 -22.36 -22.59 -2.01
C LEU A 29 -22.40 -21.17 -2.61
N ILE A 30 -22.10 -21.00 -3.90
CA ILE A 30 -22.13 -19.69 -4.57
C ILE A 30 -23.53 -19.27 -5.03
N GLU A 31 -24.47 -20.21 -5.06
CA GLU A 31 -25.86 -19.99 -5.47
C GLU A 31 -26.73 -19.55 -4.28
N GLY A 32 -27.21 -18.30 -4.33
CA GLY A 32 -27.99 -17.70 -3.24
C GLY A 32 -29.28 -18.48 -2.95
N GLY A 33 -29.89 -19.08 -3.97
CA GLY A 33 -31.07 -19.93 -3.86
C GLY A 33 -30.86 -21.19 -3.01
N THR A 34 -29.61 -21.63 -2.81
CA THR A 34 -29.28 -22.79 -1.97
C THR A 34 -28.96 -22.37 -0.53
N ILE A 35 -28.20 -21.29 -0.36
CA ILE A 35 -27.73 -20.83 0.96
C ILE A 35 -28.82 -20.12 1.74
N LEU A 36 -29.53 -19.16 1.11
CA LEU A 36 -30.46 -18.29 1.82
C LEU A 36 -31.61 -19.05 2.52
N PRO A 37 -32.24 -20.08 1.92
CA PRO A 37 -33.29 -20.85 2.59
C PRO A 37 -32.80 -21.63 3.81
N SER A 38 -31.49 -21.85 3.91
CA SER A 38 -30.86 -22.66 4.96
C SER A 38 -30.43 -21.83 6.17
N LEU A 39 -30.53 -20.51 6.09
CA LEU A 39 -30.15 -19.63 7.20
C LEU A 39 -31.06 -19.84 8.41
N PRO A 40 -30.53 -19.76 9.64
CA PRO A 40 -31.36 -19.76 10.83
C PRO A 40 -32.39 -18.62 10.76
N PHE A 41 -33.67 -18.92 11.04
CA PHE A 41 -34.75 -17.91 11.01
C PHE A 41 -34.49 -16.71 11.94
N CYS A 42 -33.69 -16.89 12.97
CA CYS A 42 -33.30 -15.86 13.93
C CYS A 42 -32.18 -14.93 13.44
N ALA A 43 -31.52 -15.25 12.31
CA ALA A 43 -30.45 -14.44 11.75
C ALA A 43 -31.01 -13.13 11.18
N GLN A 44 -30.62 -12.02 11.79
CA GLN A 44 -30.98 -10.67 11.38
C GLN A 44 -29.95 -10.09 10.40
N GLN A 45 -28.68 -10.50 10.53
CA GLN A 45 -27.59 -10.12 9.63
C GLN A 45 -26.83 -11.37 9.17
N PHE A 46 -26.63 -11.46 7.85
CA PHE A 46 -25.86 -12.53 7.22
C PHE A 46 -24.77 -11.95 6.31
N ASP A 47 -23.55 -12.01 6.81
CA ASP A 47 -22.34 -11.60 6.11
C ASP A 47 -21.65 -12.82 5.53
N TYR A 48 -21.67 -12.95 4.23
CA TYR A 48 -21.17 -14.12 3.54
C TYR A 48 -20.09 -13.70 2.58
N ALA A 49 -18.99 -14.46 2.54
CA ALA A 49 -17.92 -14.27 1.59
C ALA A 49 -17.43 -15.65 1.14
N ILE A 50 -17.29 -15.85 -0.16
CA ILE A 50 -16.79 -17.09 -0.75
C ILE A 50 -15.69 -16.75 -1.73
N CYS A 51 -14.53 -17.38 -1.56
CA CYS A 51 -13.56 -17.58 -2.61
C CYS A 51 -13.81 -18.95 -3.25
N PHE A 52 -14.27 -18.95 -4.48
CA PHE A 52 -14.56 -20.15 -5.25
C PHE A 52 -13.47 -20.34 -6.31
N PHE A 53 -12.93 -21.56 -6.43
CA PHE A 53 -11.81 -21.85 -7.34
C PHE A 53 -12.16 -23.05 -8.23
N ASP A 54 -12.69 -22.76 -9.41
CA ASP A 54 -13.01 -23.76 -10.43
C ASP A 54 -12.95 -23.09 -11.80
N ASN A 55 -12.71 -23.87 -12.86
CA ASN A 55 -12.67 -23.41 -14.24
C ASN A 55 -14.09 -23.08 -14.76
N MET A 56 -14.80 -22.19 -14.06
CA MET A 56 -16.12 -21.75 -14.48
C MET A 56 -16.04 -20.82 -15.68
N PHE A 57 -16.97 -21.05 -16.61
CA PHE A 57 -17.23 -20.18 -17.74
C PHE A 57 -17.83 -18.85 -17.25
N VAL A 58 -17.27 -17.74 -17.75
CA VAL A 58 -17.68 -16.35 -17.48
C VAL A 58 -19.20 -16.15 -17.61
N ASP A 59 -19.83 -16.93 -18.49
CA ASP A 59 -21.25 -16.81 -18.86
C ASP A 59 -22.24 -17.08 -17.72
N GLN A 60 -21.80 -17.64 -16.59
CA GLN A 60 -22.68 -17.99 -15.48
C GLN A 60 -22.71 -16.95 -14.35
N ILE A 61 -21.85 -15.93 -14.40
CA ILE A 61 -21.72 -14.93 -13.32
C ILE A 61 -23.04 -14.18 -13.10
N ASP A 62 -23.70 -13.76 -14.17
CA ASP A 62 -24.96 -13.02 -14.07
C ASP A 62 -26.09 -13.90 -13.50
N ALA A 63 -26.12 -15.19 -13.86
CA ALA A 63 -27.06 -16.15 -13.29
C ALA A 63 -26.81 -16.38 -11.79
N ILE A 64 -25.54 -16.45 -11.39
CA ILE A 64 -25.16 -16.55 -9.97
C ILE A 64 -25.62 -15.30 -9.22
N ILE A 65 -25.31 -14.09 -9.69
CA ILE A 65 -25.74 -12.84 -9.05
C ILE A 65 -27.28 -12.77 -8.97
N ALA A 66 -27.99 -13.17 -10.03
CA ALA A 66 -29.44 -13.19 -10.08
C ALA A 66 -30.07 -14.24 -9.14
N SER A 67 -29.33 -15.28 -8.75
CA SER A 67 -29.79 -16.29 -7.79
C SER A 67 -29.91 -15.77 -6.35
N TRP A 68 -29.32 -14.60 -6.04
CA TRP A 68 -29.37 -13.99 -4.73
C TRP A 68 -30.59 -13.07 -4.59
N SER A 69 -31.25 -13.15 -3.43
CA SER A 69 -32.39 -12.27 -3.11
C SER A 69 -31.98 -10.79 -3.15
N PRO A 70 -32.85 -9.87 -3.61
CA PRO A 70 -32.61 -8.43 -3.54
C PRO A 70 -32.36 -7.90 -2.12
N SER A 71 -32.79 -8.62 -1.08
CA SER A 71 -32.51 -8.30 0.33
C SER A 71 -31.10 -8.71 0.78
N HIS A 72 -30.43 -9.59 0.04
CA HIS A 72 -29.10 -10.12 0.31
C HIS A 72 -28.24 -9.98 -0.96
N ARG A 73 -28.08 -8.73 -1.41
CA ARG A 73 -27.33 -8.46 -2.65
C ARG A 73 -25.89 -8.92 -2.49
N VAL A 74 -25.40 -9.65 -3.48
CA VAL A 74 -23.99 -10.01 -3.56
C VAL A 74 -23.24 -9.12 -4.54
N THR A 75 -21.97 -8.94 -4.22
CA THR A 75 -20.96 -8.47 -5.17
C THR A 75 -20.11 -9.64 -5.60
N CYS A 76 -19.75 -9.66 -6.87
CA CYS A 76 -18.99 -10.74 -7.48
C CYS A 76 -17.75 -10.17 -8.18
N PHE A 77 -16.58 -10.74 -7.89
CA PHE A 77 -15.31 -10.46 -8.56
C PHE A 77 -14.83 -11.76 -9.20
N TYR A 78 -14.56 -11.73 -10.50
CA TYR A 78 -14.09 -12.90 -11.23
C TYR A 78 -12.70 -12.64 -11.80
N GLN A 79 -11.82 -13.61 -11.60
CA GLN A 79 -10.48 -13.63 -12.11
C GLN A 79 -10.06 -15.10 -12.29
N ASN A 80 -10.33 -15.66 -13.48
CA ASN A 80 -10.12 -17.07 -13.81
C ASN A 80 -8.82 -17.65 -13.20
N PRO A 81 -8.88 -18.74 -12.39
CA PRO A 81 -10.04 -19.60 -12.07
C PRO A 81 -10.79 -19.21 -10.78
N PHE A 82 -10.53 -18.02 -10.23
CA PHE A 82 -11.10 -17.56 -8.98
C PHE A 82 -12.37 -16.74 -9.18
N LEU A 83 -13.36 -16.98 -8.34
CA LEU A 83 -14.59 -16.21 -8.21
C LEU A 83 -14.78 -15.84 -6.74
N PHE A 84 -14.74 -14.55 -6.44
CA PHE A 84 -15.01 -14.03 -5.10
C PHE A 84 -16.41 -13.42 -5.02
N ILE A 85 -17.27 -13.95 -4.15
CA ILE A 85 -18.64 -13.47 -3.94
C ILE A 85 -18.80 -13.03 -2.50
N HIS A 86 -19.45 -11.89 -2.23
CA HIS A 86 -19.81 -11.54 -0.86
C HIS A 86 -21.14 -10.78 -0.71
N THR A 87 -21.88 -11.05 0.38
CA THR A 87 -23.07 -10.30 0.83
C THR A 87 -22.75 -9.18 1.80
N LEU A 88 -21.50 -9.10 2.28
CA LEU A 88 -21.07 -8.11 3.27
C LEU A 88 -21.65 -6.73 2.92
N PRO A 89 -22.41 -6.08 3.82
CA PRO A 89 -22.82 -4.71 3.63
C PRO A 89 -21.60 -3.86 3.36
N TRP A 90 -21.82 -2.71 2.74
CA TRP A 90 -20.87 -1.90 1.98
C TRP A 90 -19.85 -1.16 2.89
N HIS A 91 -19.46 -1.81 3.98
CA HIS A 91 -18.57 -1.43 5.08
C HIS A 91 -17.13 -1.93 4.91
N LEU A 92 -16.80 -2.49 3.75
CA LEU A 92 -15.42 -2.79 3.40
C LEU A 92 -14.67 -1.46 3.29
N ALA A 93 -13.89 -1.12 4.32
CA ALA A 93 -12.97 0.00 4.28
C ALA A 93 -11.84 -0.25 3.26
N ARG A 94 -11.51 -1.53 3.04
CA ARG A 94 -10.40 -2.00 2.23
C ARG A 94 -10.84 -3.07 1.25
N ILE A 95 -10.40 -2.95 -0.01
CA ILE A 95 -10.52 -3.99 -1.04
C ILE A 95 -9.12 -4.32 -1.53
N SER A 96 -8.78 -5.61 -1.60
CA SER A 96 -7.50 -6.09 -2.14
C SER A 96 -7.75 -6.95 -3.37
N PHE A 97 -6.99 -6.70 -4.44
CA PHE A 97 -6.98 -7.49 -5.67
C PHE A 97 -5.67 -8.28 -5.71
N PRO A 98 -5.63 -9.52 -5.18
CA PRO A 98 -4.40 -10.26 -4.94
C PRO A 98 -3.67 -10.71 -6.23
N GLU A 99 -4.37 -10.74 -7.36
CA GLU A 99 -3.83 -11.23 -8.62
C GLU A 99 -4.40 -10.44 -9.82
N LEU A 100 -4.04 -9.17 -9.95
CA LEU A 100 -4.19 -8.54 -11.25
C LEU A 100 -3.20 -9.20 -12.22
N ILE A 101 -3.67 -10.21 -12.95
CA ILE A 101 -3.17 -10.45 -14.30
C ILE A 101 -3.34 -9.09 -14.98
N THR A 102 -2.34 -8.63 -15.72
CA THR A 102 -2.28 -7.34 -16.45
C THR A 102 -3.57 -6.93 -17.20
N LYS A 103 -4.54 -7.84 -17.35
CA LYS A 103 -5.96 -7.55 -17.54
C LYS A 103 -6.51 -6.70 -16.38
N MET A 104 -6.39 -5.39 -16.58
CA MET A 104 -7.04 -4.30 -15.85
C MET A 104 -8.20 -4.70 -14.95
N ILE A 105 -8.30 -3.99 -13.83
CA ILE A 105 -9.55 -3.87 -13.10
C ILE A 105 -10.61 -3.39 -14.08
N SER A 106 -11.47 -4.32 -14.49
CA SER A 106 -12.53 -3.98 -15.42
C SER A 106 -13.30 -2.78 -14.87
N CYS A 107 -13.72 -1.86 -15.74
CA CYS A 107 -14.50 -0.71 -15.32
C CYS A 107 -15.79 -1.12 -14.57
N ARG A 108 -16.23 -2.38 -14.72
CA ARG A 108 -17.28 -2.98 -13.90
C ARG A 108 -16.87 -3.08 -12.42
N SER A 109 -15.66 -3.56 -12.11
CA SER A 109 -15.13 -3.64 -10.75
C SER A 109 -14.97 -2.26 -10.11
N LEU A 110 -14.45 -1.25 -10.83
CA LEU A 110 -14.41 0.13 -10.32
C LEU A 110 -15.81 0.75 -10.20
N GLY A 111 -16.72 0.38 -11.10
CA GLY A 111 -18.13 0.75 -11.02
C GLY A 111 -18.81 0.25 -9.75
N ILE A 112 -18.50 -0.97 -9.35
CA ILE A 112 -18.91 -1.54 -8.07
C ILE A 112 -18.27 -0.75 -6.92
N ILE A 113 -16.95 -0.53 -6.95
CA ILE A 113 -16.23 0.20 -5.89
C ILE A 113 -16.79 1.63 -5.71
N SER A 114 -17.17 2.32 -6.78
CA SER A 114 -17.74 3.66 -6.66
C SER A 114 -19.08 3.70 -5.93
N LYS A 115 -19.84 2.60 -6.03
CA LYS A 115 -21.10 2.44 -5.30
C LYS A 115 -20.80 2.09 -3.83
N CYS A 116 -19.62 1.54 -3.52
CA CYS A 116 -19.10 1.26 -2.18
C CYS A 116 -18.87 2.51 -1.36
N ARG A 117 -19.92 2.91 -0.63
CA ARG A 117 -19.92 4.09 0.25
C ARG A 117 -18.85 4.05 1.34
N GLN A 118 -18.17 2.95 1.66
CA GLN A 118 -17.14 2.98 2.71
C GLN A 118 -15.75 2.57 2.26
N VAL A 119 -15.56 2.24 0.97
CA VAL A 119 -14.22 1.93 0.47
C VAL A 119 -13.36 3.17 0.52
N ARG A 120 -12.33 3.07 1.36
CA ARG A 120 -11.34 4.10 1.67
C ARG A 120 -9.96 3.71 1.18
N GLU A 121 -9.72 2.41 1.05
CA GLU A 121 -8.45 1.84 0.67
C GLU A 121 -8.64 0.81 -0.44
N ILE A 122 -7.80 0.90 -1.47
CA ILE A 122 -7.70 -0.14 -2.50
C ILE A 122 -6.26 -0.62 -2.58
N THR A 123 -6.06 -1.93 -2.53
CA THR A 123 -4.78 -2.58 -2.75
C THR A 123 -4.78 -3.29 -4.10
N PHE A 124 -3.81 -2.96 -4.94
CA PHE A 124 -3.52 -3.64 -6.20
C PHE A 124 -2.29 -4.53 -6.01
N SER A 125 -2.42 -5.82 -6.30
CA SER A 125 -1.30 -6.76 -6.34
C SER A 125 -1.20 -7.33 -7.74
N VAL A 126 -0.16 -6.95 -8.48
CA VAL A 126 0.07 -7.38 -9.86
C VAL A 126 1.09 -8.50 -9.83
N LYS A 127 0.80 -9.64 -10.47
CA LYS A 127 1.76 -10.74 -10.57
C LYS A 127 2.57 -10.60 -11.84
N ASP A 128 3.89 -10.77 -11.73
CA ASP A 128 4.76 -10.93 -12.89
C ASP A 128 4.50 -12.31 -13.50
N THR A 129 3.68 -12.37 -14.55
CA THR A 129 3.42 -13.63 -15.26
C THR A 129 4.43 -13.87 -16.38
N GLY A 130 5.28 -12.90 -16.73
CA GLY A 130 6.17 -12.95 -17.90
C GLY A 130 5.44 -13.04 -19.26
N GLU A 131 4.12 -13.14 -19.25
CA GLU A 131 3.28 -13.22 -20.44
C GLU A 131 2.94 -11.80 -20.90
N ILE A 132 3.31 -11.47 -22.15
CA ILE A 132 2.85 -10.26 -22.82
C ILE A 132 1.37 -10.45 -23.08
N VAL A 133 0.53 -9.91 -22.20
CA VAL A 133 -0.91 -9.86 -22.41
C VAL A 133 -1.15 -8.83 -23.51
N GLU A 134 -1.67 -9.27 -24.66
CA GLU A 134 -2.10 -8.38 -25.73
C GLU A 134 -3.07 -7.34 -25.15
N GLU A 135 -2.78 -6.06 -25.37
CA GLU A 135 -3.63 -4.95 -24.97
C GLU A 135 -4.95 -5.04 -25.73
N GLU A 136 -5.93 -5.73 -25.14
CA GLU A 136 -7.33 -5.51 -25.53
C GLU A 136 -7.62 -4.04 -25.27
N GLN A 137 -7.80 -3.26 -26.34
CA GLN A 137 -8.22 -1.87 -26.27
C GLN A 137 -9.47 -1.81 -25.39
N CYS A 138 -9.32 -1.41 -24.13
CA CYS A 138 -10.47 -1.13 -23.29
C CYS A 138 -11.13 0.10 -23.90
N PRO A 139 -12.42 0.03 -24.29
CA PRO A 139 -13.17 1.23 -24.62
C PRO A 139 -12.94 2.28 -23.53
N ILE A 140 -12.78 3.55 -23.93
CA ILE A 140 -12.65 4.67 -22.98
C ILE A 140 -13.91 4.67 -22.11
N PHE A 141 -13.81 4.08 -20.92
CA PHE A 141 -14.93 3.87 -20.04
C PHE A 141 -14.91 4.95 -18.96
N HIS A 142 -16.08 5.53 -18.71
CA HIS A 142 -16.27 6.50 -17.66
C HIS A 142 -16.13 5.81 -16.30
N ILE A 143 -14.98 5.98 -15.63
CA ILE A 143 -14.79 5.51 -14.25
C ILE A 143 -15.61 6.42 -13.34
N PRO A 144 -16.57 5.87 -12.58
CA PRO A 144 -17.36 6.67 -11.66
C PRO A 144 -16.51 7.23 -10.51
N LYS A 145 -16.90 8.40 -10.01
CA LYS A 145 -16.15 9.14 -8.98
C LYS A 145 -16.01 8.33 -7.69
N LEU A 146 -14.77 8.03 -7.31
CA LEU A 146 -14.33 7.37 -6.08
C LEU A 146 -14.11 8.39 -4.95
N SER A 147 -15.14 9.17 -4.64
CA SER A 147 -15.06 10.30 -3.70
C SER A 147 -14.66 9.96 -2.27
N ARG A 148 -14.66 8.68 -1.87
CA ARG A 148 -14.30 8.25 -0.52
C ARG A 148 -12.99 7.49 -0.45
N LEU A 149 -12.39 7.20 -1.59
CA LEU A 149 -11.07 6.60 -1.67
C LEU A 149 -10.05 7.61 -1.16
N ILE A 150 -9.30 7.21 -0.14
CA ILE A 150 -8.28 8.04 0.52
C ILE A 150 -6.89 7.43 0.39
N GLN A 151 -6.79 6.12 0.19
CA GLN A 151 -5.55 5.37 0.10
C GLN A 151 -5.56 4.40 -1.07
N VAL A 152 -4.44 4.31 -1.76
CA VAL A 152 -4.17 3.29 -2.77
C VAL A 152 -2.82 2.65 -2.46
N ASN A 153 -2.78 1.32 -2.52
CA ASN A 153 -1.56 0.54 -2.33
C ASN A 153 -1.25 -0.26 -3.59
N PHE A 154 0.01 -0.32 -4.00
CA PHE A 154 0.49 -1.15 -5.11
C PHE A 154 1.47 -2.19 -4.61
N TYR A 155 1.36 -3.43 -5.06
CA TYR A 155 2.30 -4.51 -4.74
C TYR A 155 2.56 -5.35 -6.00
N GLY A 156 3.74 -5.99 -6.06
CA GLY A 156 4.10 -6.92 -7.11
C GLY A 156 4.71 -6.25 -8.35
N SER A 157 4.34 -6.65 -9.57
CA SER A 157 4.97 -6.18 -10.82
C SER A 157 4.38 -4.90 -11.40
N ILE A 158 5.24 -4.04 -11.96
CA ILE A 158 4.83 -2.77 -12.56
C ILE A 158 3.73 -2.98 -13.60
N PRO A 159 2.60 -2.25 -13.54
CA PRO A 159 1.60 -2.29 -14.60
C PRO A 159 2.19 -1.71 -15.90
N SER A 160 2.02 -2.42 -17.01
CA SER A 160 2.54 -2.02 -18.32
C SER A 160 1.95 -0.71 -18.84
N ASP A 161 0.71 -0.39 -18.46
CA ASP A 161 0.03 0.83 -18.87
C ASP A 161 -0.29 1.76 -17.68
N LEU A 162 0.51 2.83 -17.57
CA LEU A 162 0.35 3.88 -16.58
C LEU A 162 -0.88 4.76 -16.82
N ASN A 163 -1.44 4.80 -18.04
CA ASN A 163 -2.60 5.63 -18.34
C ASN A 163 -3.83 5.21 -17.52
N HIS A 164 -3.97 3.91 -17.24
CA HIS A 164 -5.02 3.40 -16.37
C HIS A 164 -4.96 3.96 -14.96
N PHE A 165 -3.74 4.15 -14.44
CA PHE A 165 -3.56 4.76 -13.14
C PHE A 165 -4.03 6.21 -13.14
N SER A 166 -3.76 6.96 -14.20
CA SER A 166 -4.27 8.34 -14.34
C SER A 166 -5.80 8.40 -14.26
N PHE A 167 -6.52 7.40 -14.81
CA PHE A 167 -7.98 7.34 -14.69
C PHE A 167 -8.44 7.09 -13.26
N ILE A 168 -7.77 6.21 -12.53
CA ILE A 168 -8.06 5.96 -11.10
C ILE A 168 -7.81 7.22 -10.28
N LEU A 169 -6.68 7.89 -10.49
CA LEU A 169 -6.36 9.16 -9.84
C LEU A 169 -7.42 10.22 -10.15
N ASN A 170 -7.83 10.36 -11.42
CA ASN A 170 -8.88 11.30 -11.79
C ASN A 170 -10.22 10.98 -11.14
N ALA A 171 -10.56 9.70 -11.00
CA ALA A 171 -11.78 9.27 -10.32
C ALA A 171 -11.72 9.48 -8.80
N ALA A 172 -10.54 9.53 -8.18
CA ALA A 172 -10.33 9.61 -6.73
C ALA A 172 -9.82 11.01 -6.29
N PRO A 173 -10.70 12.02 -6.18
CA PRO A 173 -10.29 13.40 -5.84
C PRO A 173 -9.77 13.57 -4.41
N ASN A 174 -10.12 12.66 -3.51
CA ASN A 174 -9.78 12.72 -2.08
C ASN A 174 -8.66 11.74 -1.70
N LEU A 175 -7.99 11.16 -2.70
CA LEU A 175 -6.82 10.32 -2.48
C LEU A 175 -5.69 11.18 -1.91
N PHE A 176 -5.30 10.93 -0.67
CA PHE A 176 -4.20 11.66 -0.03
C PHE A 176 -3.05 10.75 0.39
N ARG A 177 -3.26 9.44 0.40
CA ARG A 177 -2.25 8.45 0.74
C ARG A 177 -1.94 7.51 -0.42
N LEU A 178 -0.65 7.29 -0.64
CA LEU A 178 -0.17 6.40 -1.68
C LEU A 178 0.95 5.50 -1.14
N ASP A 179 0.77 4.20 -1.24
CA ASP A 179 1.76 3.21 -0.81
C ASP A 179 2.20 2.40 -2.03
N LEU A 180 3.50 2.43 -2.38
CA LEU A 180 4.00 1.69 -3.54
C LEU A 180 5.49 1.35 -3.45
N PRO A 181 5.95 0.39 -4.28
CA PRO A 181 7.35 0.13 -4.48
C PRO A 181 8.10 1.30 -5.13
N PHE A 182 9.40 1.45 -4.86
CA PHE A 182 10.20 2.56 -5.42
C PHE A 182 10.26 2.58 -6.96
N ASP A 183 10.37 1.43 -7.60
CA ASP A 183 10.39 1.27 -9.06
C ASP A 183 9.10 1.81 -9.72
N TYR A 184 7.95 1.66 -9.07
CA TYR A 184 6.69 2.24 -9.53
C TYR A 184 6.68 3.76 -9.36
N LEU A 185 7.25 4.24 -8.25
CA LEU A 185 7.27 5.66 -7.93
C LEU A 185 8.06 6.41 -8.98
N TRP A 186 9.18 5.83 -9.38
CA TRP A 186 10.03 6.37 -10.42
C TRP A 186 9.25 6.59 -11.73
N LEU A 187 8.51 5.57 -12.18
CA LEU A 187 7.68 5.66 -13.38
C LEU A 187 6.56 6.71 -13.26
N PHE A 188 5.97 6.86 -12.08
CA PHE A 188 4.94 7.88 -11.85
C PHE A 188 5.51 9.29 -11.85
N ILE A 189 6.74 9.48 -11.37
CA ILE A 189 7.44 10.77 -11.39
C ILE A 189 7.80 11.16 -12.84
N GLU A 190 8.22 10.20 -13.67
CA GLU A 190 8.54 10.44 -15.08
C GLU A 190 7.30 10.81 -15.93
N ASN A 191 6.12 10.30 -15.56
CA ASN A 191 4.87 10.66 -16.23
C ASN A 191 4.32 12.00 -15.73
N GLN A 192 4.47 13.06 -16.54
CA GLN A 192 4.07 14.43 -16.18
C GLN A 192 2.60 14.57 -15.74
N GLN A 193 1.67 13.83 -16.35
CA GLN A 193 0.25 13.91 -16.00
C GLN A 193 -0.02 13.29 -14.62
N ILE A 194 0.55 12.11 -14.37
CA ILE A 194 0.43 11.43 -13.06
C ILE A 194 1.12 12.28 -12.00
N ARG A 195 2.34 12.74 -12.26
CA ARG A 195 3.11 13.61 -11.37
C ARG A 195 2.29 14.81 -10.88
N HIS A 196 1.65 15.52 -11.80
CA HIS A 196 0.81 16.67 -11.47
C HIS A 196 -0.40 16.28 -10.60
N LEU A 197 -1.05 15.14 -10.88
CA LEU A 197 -2.17 14.66 -10.06
C LEU A 197 -1.73 14.26 -8.65
N LEU A 198 -0.55 13.68 -8.51
CA LEU A 198 0.01 13.26 -7.23
C LEU A 198 0.42 14.45 -6.38
N ASP A 199 1.17 15.41 -6.93
CA ASP A 199 1.61 16.63 -6.22
C ASP A 199 0.42 17.41 -5.61
N GLN A 200 -0.69 17.47 -6.35
CA GLN A 200 -1.87 18.18 -5.89
C GLN A 200 -2.58 17.55 -4.69
N ARG A 201 -2.37 16.27 -4.38
CA ARG A 201 -3.29 15.54 -3.48
C ARG A 201 -2.60 14.71 -2.41
N ILE A 202 -1.43 14.16 -2.71
CA ILE A 202 -0.75 13.24 -1.82
C ILE A 202 -0.10 14.02 -0.67
N THR A 203 -0.55 13.73 0.54
CA THR A 203 0.03 14.23 1.78
C THR A 203 0.70 13.12 2.59
N SER A 204 0.45 11.85 2.26
CA SER A 204 1.07 10.70 2.88
C SER A 204 1.64 9.74 1.82
N LEU A 205 2.92 9.44 1.90
CA LEU A 205 3.62 8.61 0.92
C LEU A 205 4.36 7.48 1.64
N SER A 206 4.17 6.25 1.17
CA SER A 206 4.88 5.07 1.67
C SER A 206 5.63 4.40 0.52
N ILE A 207 6.95 4.44 0.60
CA ILE A 207 7.88 3.85 -0.38
C ILE A 207 8.48 2.60 0.21
N PHE A 208 8.26 1.45 -0.41
CA PHE A 208 8.83 0.19 0.08
C PHE A 208 9.64 -0.57 -0.97
N LYS A 209 10.39 -1.57 -0.51
CA LYS A 209 11.13 -2.47 -1.39
C LYS A 209 10.15 -3.39 -2.12
N ASN A 210 10.29 -3.49 -3.44
CA ASN A 210 9.54 -4.49 -4.18
C ASN A 210 10.05 -5.90 -3.83
N SER A 211 9.14 -6.83 -3.49
CA SER A 211 9.52 -8.21 -3.17
C SER A 211 9.90 -9.03 -4.41
N THR A 212 9.51 -8.56 -5.61
CA THR A 212 9.83 -9.25 -6.86
C THR A 212 11.26 -8.93 -7.31
N LYS A 213 12.05 -9.98 -7.57
CA LYS A 213 13.50 -9.93 -7.84
C LYS A 213 13.92 -9.22 -9.15
N SER A 214 13.00 -8.59 -9.88
CA SER A 214 13.21 -8.15 -11.26
C SER A 214 13.59 -6.67 -11.42
N SER A 215 13.39 -5.81 -10.42
CA SER A 215 13.72 -4.38 -10.56
C SER A 215 15.20 -4.11 -10.24
N SER A 216 15.94 -3.57 -11.21
CA SER A 216 17.33 -3.09 -11.03
C SER A 216 17.43 -1.74 -10.33
N ILE A 217 16.32 -1.00 -10.23
CA ILE A 217 16.29 0.36 -9.72
C ILE A 217 16.09 0.33 -8.20
N THR A 218 17.08 0.82 -7.46
CA THR A 218 17.03 0.96 -6.00
C THR A 218 17.01 2.43 -5.61
N LEU A 219 16.35 2.74 -4.48
CA LEU A 219 16.31 4.10 -3.94
C LEU A 219 17.72 4.48 -3.46
N ASN A 220 18.18 5.67 -3.87
CA ASN A 220 19.50 6.25 -3.54
C ASN A 220 19.34 7.74 -3.18
N GLU A 221 20.43 8.40 -2.82
CA GLU A 221 20.41 9.79 -2.34
C GLU A 221 19.96 10.81 -3.40
N GLU A 222 20.29 10.57 -4.67
CA GLU A 222 19.91 11.46 -5.77
C GLU A 222 18.39 11.47 -5.97
N HIS A 223 17.76 10.31 -5.82
CA HIS A 223 16.32 10.15 -5.94
C HIS A 223 15.54 10.93 -4.87
N THR A 224 16.09 11.09 -3.66
CA THR A 224 15.42 11.78 -2.55
C THR A 224 15.04 13.21 -2.91
N SER A 225 15.93 13.96 -3.56
CA SER A 225 15.68 15.35 -3.96
C SER A 225 14.58 15.44 -5.04
N ILE A 226 14.52 14.45 -5.92
CA ILE A 226 13.48 14.36 -6.97
C ILE A 226 12.12 14.03 -6.35
N ILE A 227 12.09 13.12 -5.38
CA ILE A 227 10.85 12.78 -4.65
C ILE A 227 10.38 14.02 -3.87
N ALA A 228 11.24 14.66 -3.09
CA ALA A 228 10.90 15.88 -2.36
C ALA A 228 10.35 16.96 -3.30
N SER A 229 11.07 17.33 -4.36
CA SER A 229 10.59 18.34 -5.32
C SER A 229 9.30 17.94 -6.08
N THR A 230 8.92 16.67 -6.09
CA THR A 230 7.67 16.20 -6.69
C THR A 230 6.50 16.18 -5.72
N PHE A 231 6.75 15.96 -4.44
CA PHE A 231 5.72 15.75 -3.43
C PHE A 231 5.74 16.86 -2.39
N LEU A 232 5.49 18.10 -2.83
CA LEU A 232 5.61 19.32 -2.02
C LEU A 232 4.67 19.36 -0.81
N ARG A 233 3.62 18.55 -0.83
CA ARG A 233 2.58 18.50 0.20
C ARG A 233 2.70 17.32 1.16
N VAL A 234 3.69 16.43 0.97
CA VAL A 234 3.86 15.25 1.83
C VAL A 234 4.26 15.67 3.23
N GLN A 235 3.44 15.25 4.19
CA GLN A 235 3.60 15.46 5.63
C GLN A 235 3.94 14.15 6.35
N ASP A 236 3.48 13.02 5.83
CA ASP A 236 3.76 11.70 6.39
C ASP A 236 4.54 10.87 5.37
N LEU A 237 5.79 10.56 5.68
CA LEU A 237 6.66 9.81 4.80
C LEU A 237 7.10 8.50 5.45
N TYR A 238 6.85 7.39 4.77
CA TYR A 238 7.41 6.08 5.09
C TYR A 238 8.40 5.66 4.01
N VAL A 239 9.59 5.19 4.41
CA VAL A 239 10.63 4.70 3.49
C VAL A 239 11.23 3.40 3.99
N ASP A 240 11.28 2.38 3.14
CA ASP A 240 12.03 1.15 3.38
C ASP A 240 13.44 1.25 2.78
N LEU A 241 14.46 1.21 3.63
CA LEU A 241 15.88 1.25 3.26
C LEU A 241 16.57 -0.11 3.48
N THR A 242 15.82 -1.20 3.65
CA THR A 242 16.40 -2.53 3.91
C THR A 242 17.32 -3.03 2.79
N HIS A 243 17.21 -2.52 1.57
CA HIS A 243 18.11 -2.87 0.45
C HIS A 243 19.51 -2.27 0.54
N LEU A 244 19.72 -1.22 1.36
CA LEU A 244 21.05 -0.58 1.49
C LEU A 244 21.99 -1.34 2.43
N GLN A 245 21.52 -2.45 3.02
CA GLN A 245 22.28 -3.21 4.01
C GLN A 245 23.32 -4.16 3.39
N ASP A 246 23.16 -4.50 2.12
CA ASP A 246 23.91 -5.60 1.48
C ASP A 246 25.37 -5.23 1.13
N SER A 247 25.78 -3.96 1.24
CA SER A 247 27.10 -3.48 0.80
C SER A 247 28.11 -3.24 1.91
N THR A 248 27.69 -3.15 3.18
CA THR A 248 28.61 -3.17 4.33
C THR A 248 29.14 -4.59 4.53
N THR A 249 30.07 -4.95 3.65
CA THR A 249 30.96 -6.08 3.82
C THR A 249 31.56 -5.93 5.21
N ILE A 250 31.29 -6.91 6.08
CA ILE A 250 31.89 -7.01 7.40
C ILE A 250 33.39 -7.18 7.16
N VAL A 251 34.11 -6.07 7.01
CA VAL A 251 35.55 -6.05 7.15
C VAL A 251 35.77 -6.24 8.64
N SER A 252 35.88 -7.50 9.04
CA SER A 252 36.35 -7.90 10.36
C SER A 252 37.76 -7.36 10.53
N ASN A 253 37.89 -6.14 11.05
CA ASN A 253 39.15 -5.57 11.47
C ASN A 253 39.24 -5.62 12.99
N ASP A 254 39.84 -6.70 13.47
CA ASP A 254 40.72 -6.62 14.63
C ASP A 254 41.79 -5.54 14.35
N ASN A 255 42.02 -4.66 15.33
CA ASN A 255 43.10 -3.68 15.43
C ASN A 255 42.95 -2.38 14.63
N ILE A 256 42.23 -1.39 15.19
CA ILE A 256 42.60 0.02 14.99
C ILE A 256 42.67 0.69 16.37
N LEU A 257 43.90 1.07 16.74
CA LEU A 257 44.26 1.84 17.92
C LEU A 257 43.61 3.23 17.87
N GLU A 258 43.01 3.64 18.99
CA GLU A 258 42.53 5.00 19.22
C GLU A 258 43.72 5.96 19.37
N ASP A 259 43.77 7.01 18.55
CA ASP A 259 44.64 8.16 18.79
C ASP A 259 43.77 9.42 18.84
N SER A 260 43.50 9.87 20.07
CA SER A 260 42.59 10.97 20.37
C SER A 260 43.33 12.30 20.30
N THR A 261 43.13 13.07 19.23
CA THR A 261 43.49 14.51 19.20
C THR A 261 42.23 15.37 19.21
N VAL A 262 42.02 16.03 20.34
CA VAL A 262 40.95 17.01 20.57
C VAL A 262 41.29 18.29 19.82
N ARG A 263 40.58 18.60 18.73
CA ARG A 263 40.58 19.92 18.10
C ARG A 263 39.41 20.75 18.62
N SER A 264 39.73 21.92 19.16
CA SER A 264 38.79 22.96 19.59
C SER A 264 37.97 23.49 18.42
N LEU A 265 36.64 23.53 18.58
CA LEU A 265 35.68 23.91 17.54
C LEU A 265 35.15 25.32 17.79
N SER A 266 35.47 26.25 16.87
CA SER A 266 34.75 27.50 16.70
C SER A 266 33.35 27.26 16.11
N VAL A 267 32.42 28.15 16.43
CA VAL A 267 31.02 28.13 15.97
C VAL A 267 30.95 28.50 14.49
N GLN A 268 31.24 27.53 13.61
CA GLN A 268 30.73 27.52 12.24
C GLN A 268 29.30 26.97 12.26
N SER A 269 28.43 27.50 11.41
CA SER A 269 27.02 27.13 11.29
C SER A 269 26.85 25.61 11.28
N CYS A 270 25.89 25.10 12.05
CA CYS A 270 25.64 23.66 12.23
C CYS A 270 25.45 22.87 10.91
N GLN A 271 25.18 23.56 9.80
CA GLN A 271 25.08 22.99 8.46
C GLN A 271 26.42 22.55 7.83
N GLU A 272 27.56 23.14 8.21
CA GLU A 272 28.87 22.82 7.59
C GLU A 272 29.56 21.59 8.21
N LYS A 273 28.99 20.99 9.26
CA LYS A 273 29.70 20.04 10.13
C LYS A 273 29.28 18.59 10.02
N TYR A 274 28.27 18.29 9.20
CA TYR A 274 27.96 16.92 8.84
C TYR A 274 28.89 16.53 7.67
N GLU A 275 30.15 16.21 7.99
CA GLU A 275 31.01 15.46 7.07
C GLU A 275 30.27 14.16 6.75
N VAL A 276 29.80 14.08 5.51
CA VAL A 276 28.95 13.01 4.98
C VAL A 276 29.66 11.69 5.23
N THR A 277 29.12 10.92 6.19
CA THR A 277 29.37 9.48 6.33
C THR A 277 29.22 8.84 4.95
N SER A 278 30.14 7.94 4.58
CA SER A 278 30.19 7.22 3.29
C SER A 278 28.91 7.31 2.46
N SER A 279 28.96 8.05 1.35
CA SER A 279 27.80 8.24 0.46
C SER A 279 27.18 6.89 0.09
N GLY A 280 25.87 6.76 0.26
CA GLY A 280 25.10 5.54 -0.01
C GLY A 280 24.79 4.66 1.20
N SER A 281 25.12 5.06 2.43
CA SER A 281 24.65 4.35 3.63
C SER A 281 23.18 4.67 3.95
N SER A 282 22.51 3.79 4.72
CA SER A 282 21.14 4.03 5.18
C SER A 282 21.05 5.29 6.07
N GLU A 283 22.08 5.56 6.87
CA GLU A 283 22.19 6.76 7.70
C GLU A 283 22.28 8.05 6.88
N SER A 284 23.14 8.06 5.85
CA SER A 284 23.27 9.20 4.94
C SER A 284 21.91 9.50 4.26
N MET A 285 21.19 8.45 3.85
CA MET A 285 19.84 8.56 3.31
C MET A 285 18.83 9.16 4.31
N VAL A 286 18.88 8.79 5.59
CA VAL A 286 18.00 9.39 6.62
C VAL A 286 18.24 10.89 6.73
N VAL A 287 19.51 11.31 6.84
CA VAL A 287 19.85 12.73 6.95
C VAL A 287 19.43 13.48 5.68
N ARG A 288 19.64 12.88 4.50
CA ARG A 288 19.20 13.46 3.23
C ARG A 288 17.69 13.65 3.18
N LEU A 289 16.91 12.66 3.61
CA LEU A 289 15.45 12.76 3.69
C LEU A 289 15.01 13.89 4.63
N LEU A 290 15.64 14.03 5.79
CA LEU A 290 15.34 15.11 6.74
C LEU A 290 15.63 16.49 6.15
N VAL A 291 16.77 16.66 5.49
CA VAL A 291 17.16 17.92 4.86
C VAL A 291 16.22 18.28 3.71
N GLU A 292 15.94 17.34 2.81
CA GLU A 292 15.12 17.62 1.62
C GLU A 292 13.64 17.86 1.97
N PHE A 293 13.10 17.20 3.00
CA PHE A 293 11.72 17.40 3.46
C PHE A 293 11.56 18.45 4.55
N GLN A 294 12.63 19.18 4.92
CA GLN A 294 12.57 20.21 5.96
C GLN A 294 11.51 21.28 5.67
N GLU A 295 11.39 21.71 4.40
CA GLU A 295 10.44 22.75 3.98
C GLU A 295 9.00 22.24 3.82
N HIS A 296 8.78 20.92 3.90
CA HIS A 296 7.50 20.29 3.61
C HIS A 296 6.51 20.31 4.78
N LYS A 297 6.89 20.90 5.93
CA LYS A 297 6.15 20.80 7.20
C LYS A 297 5.84 19.34 7.53
N LEU A 298 6.86 18.50 7.38
CA LEU A 298 6.76 17.07 7.64
C LEU A 298 6.32 16.86 9.10
N VAL A 299 5.31 16.02 9.30
CA VAL A 299 4.72 15.67 10.60
C VAL A 299 5.30 14.35 11.10
N SER A 300 5.47 13.39 10.18
CA SER A 300 6.04 12.08 10.51
C SER A 300 6.97 11.56 9.43
N LEU A 301 8.09 10.98 9.87
CA LEU A 301 9.02 10.22 9.05
C LEU A 301 9.26 8.86 9.69
N CYS A 302 8.87 7.80 9.01
CA CYS A 302 9.08 6.43 9.44
C CYS A 302 10.01 5.73 8.46
N ILE A 303 11.14 5.22 8.95
CA ILE A 303 12.14 4.57 8.11
C ILE A 303 12.37 3.16 8.60
N THR A 304 12.17 2.17 7.75
CA THR A 304 12.51 0.77 8.03
C THR A 304 13.93 0.50 7.55
N GLY A 305 14.79 -0.03 8.43
CA GLY A 305 16.19 -0.30 8.15
C GLY A 305 17.00 -0.72 9.37
N LEU A 306 18.20 -1.24 9.11
CA LEU A 306 19.23 -1.41 10.11
C LEU A 306 20.04 -0.13 10.17
N PHE A 307 20.22 0.37 11.39
CA PHE A 307 20.99 1.57 11.64
C PHE A 307 21.89 1.34 12.85
N PHE A 308 23.04 2.00 12.85
CA PHE A 308 23.85 2.07 14.06
C PHE A 308 23.15 2.92 15.13
N GLU A 309 23.37 2.60 16.41
CA GLU A 309 22.83 3.39 17.54
C GLU A 309 23.16 4.89 17.42
N LYS A 310 24.28 5.23 16.79
CA LYS A 310 24.70 6.61 16.51
C LYS A 310 23.65 7.42 15.74
N ILE A 311 22.85 6.80 14.86
CA ILE A 311 21.84 7.53 14.06
C ILE A 311 20.83 8.25 14.94
N LYS A 312 20.50 7.70 16.12
CA LYS A 312 19.54 8.31 17.04
C LYS A 312 20.05 9.64 17.55
N THR A 313 21.34 9.67 17.91
CA THR A 313 22.02 10.88 18.37
C THR A 313 22.14 11.89 17.22
N ASP A 314 22.53 11.43 16.03
CA ASP A 314 22.71 12.29 14.86
C ASP A 314 21.39 12.95 14.42
N VAL A 315 20.30 12.17 14.37
CA VAL A 315 18.95 12.66 14.05
C VAL A 315 18.43 13.61 15.12
N LYS A 316 18.59 13.26 16.40
CA LYS A 316 18.17 14.13 17.50
C LYS A 316 18.91 15.46 17.48
N GLN A 317 20.22 15.44 17.24
CA GLN A 317 21.04 16.64 17.11
C GLN A 317 20.60 17.46 15.89
N TRP A 318 20.36 16.82 14.75
CA TRP A 318 19.86 17.49 13.56
C TRP A 318 18.52 18.21 13.83
N LEU A 319 17.57 17.53 14.48
CA LEU A 319 16.28 18.11 14.85
C LEU A 319 16.44 19.30 15.79
N GLN A 320 17.31 19.22 16.79
CA GLN A 320 17.61 20.34 17.70
C GLN A 320 18.19 21.56 16.99
N CYS A 321 19.00 21.34 15.95
CA CYS A 321 19.63 22.42 15.19
C CYS A 321 18.68 23.05 14.15
N ASN A 322 17.69 22.32 13.65
CA ASN A 322 16.89 22.72 12.49
C ASN A 322 15.41 22.98 12.79
N THR A 323 14.89 22.56 13.95
CA THR A 323 13.54 22.92 14.39
C THR A 323 13.59 24.15 15.29
N VAL A 324 12.66 25.09 15.11
CA VAL A 324 12.55 26.25 15.99
C VAL A 324 12.03 25.76 17.34
N LEU A 325 12.97 25.54 18.27
CA LEU A 325 12.83 24.92 19.61
C LEU A 325 11.69 25.46 20.50
N CYS A 326 10.99 26.53 20.11
CA CYS A 326 10.04 27.22 20.96
C CYS A 326 8.60 26.66 20.87
N GLU A 327 8.22 25.91 19.83
CA GLU A 327 6.80 25.54 19.62
C GLU A 327 6.52 24.07 19.24
N GLN A 328 7.51 23.30 18.76
CA GLN A 328 7.30 21.92 18.30
C GLN A 328 8.01 20.89 19.20
N GLN A 329 7.25 19.93 19.71
CA GLN A 329 7.79 18.75 20.38
C GLN A 329 8.15 17.72 19.32
N PHE A 330 9.45 17.55 19.05
CA PHE A 330 9.92 16.45 18.21
C PHE A 330 10.33 15.25 19.05
N GLU A 331 10.16 14.06 18.50
CA GLU A 331 10.60 12.81 19.13
C GLU A 331 11.17 11.87 18.06
N ALA A 332 12.35 11.33 18.32
CA ALA A 332 12.99 10.33 17.48
C ALA A 332 13.15 9.03 18.29
N VAL A 333 12.43 7.98 17.89
CA VAL A 333 12.43 6.68 18.55
C VAL A 333 12.88 5.62 17.56
N TYR A 334 13.91 4.87 17.92
CA TYR A 334 14.27 3.67 17.18
C TYR A 334 13.75 2.43 17.89
N SER A 335 12.90 1.68 17.21
CA SER A 335 12.43 0.38 17.65
C SER A 335 13.35 -0.71 17.09
N ASN A 336 14.18 -1.30 17.95
CA ASN A 336 15.04 -2.44 17.60
C ASN A 336 14.21 -3.64 17.13
N GLU A 337 13.05 -3.88 17.75
CA GLU A 337 12.18 -5.03 17.42
C GLU A 337 11.57 -4.93 16.02
N LEU A 338 11.24 -3.72 15.57
CA LEU A 338 10.65 -3.49 14.26
C LEU A 338 11.68 -3.09 13.20
N HIS A 339 12.93 -2.87 13.60
CA HIS A 339 13.97 -2.24 12.79
C HIS A 339 13.47 -0.94 12.14
N ARG A 340 12.86 -0.07 12.95
CA ARG A 340 12.22 1.17 12.49
C ARG A 340 12.69 2.38 13.26
N LEU A 341 13.06 3.43 12.54
CA LEU A 341 13.26 4.77 13.06
C LEU A 341 11.99 5.58 12.83
N LEU A 342 11.37 6.02 13.93
CA LEU A 342 10.17 6.86 13.95
C LEU A 342 10.60 8.27 14.35
N ILE A 343 10.26 9.26 13.54
CA ILE A 343 10.53 10.66 13.81
C ILE A 343 9.19 11.40 13.70
N TRP A 344 8.79 12.06 14.78
CA TRP A 344 7.64 12.96 14.85
C TRP A 344 8.15 14.39 15.05
N MET A 345 7.58 15.36 14.33
CA MET A 345 8.04 16.76 14.31
C MET A 345 6.94 17.77 14.63
#